data_AF-A0AAE4FTP0-F1
#
_entry.id   AF-A0AAE4FTP0-F1
#
_cell.length_a   1.000
_cell.length_b   1.000
_cell.length_c   1.000
_cell.angle_alpha   90.00
_cell.angle_beta   90.00
_cell.angle_gamma   90.00
#
_symmetry.space_group_name_H-M   'P 1'
#
loop_
_entity.id
_entity.type
_entity.pdbx_description
1 polymer ?
#
loop_
_entity_poly.entity_id
_entity_poly.type
_entity_poly.pdbx_seq_one_letter_code
_entity_poly.pdbx_strand_id
1 'polypeptide(L)'
;MVSFLGLLPRTLTTFLFALTALLRFYGNSESVPIPRFPLTYLQWSFWAFIAATTALVVNLGLEWHAGHQRRYREAEAREIAIETREVAVETREITNRTRDVAVETREIAARERDRAAYRTRLQTKCLAAIMGCQLAPNPRSKQRLRDLLTLLEEYSDLL
;
A
#
# COMPACT_ATOMS: atom_id res chain seq x y z
N MET A 1 22.41 15.18 -17.57
CA MET A 1 23.67 15.04 -18.32
C MET A 1 23.93 13.56 -18.54
N VAL A 2 23.54 13.03 -19.70
CA VAL A 2 23.74 11.62 -20.03
C VAL A 2 25.23 11.45 -20.28
N SER A 3 25.92 10.74 -19.38
CA SER A 3 27.34 10.47 -19.50
C SER A 3 27.62 9.84 -20.86
N PHE A 4 28.37 10.53 -21.71
CA PHE A 4 28.89 10.00 -22.98
C PHE A 4 29.62 8.65 -22.77
N LEU A 5 30.12 8.39 -21.56
CA LEU A 5 30.70 7.11 -21.13
C LEU A 5 29.72 5.91 -21.18
N GLY A 6 28.40 6.12 -21.20
CA GLY A 6 27.41 5.03 -21.26
C GLY A 6 27.12 4.54 -22.68
N LEU A 7 27.32 5.37 -23.70
CA LEU A 7 27.14 5.02 -25.12
C LEU A 7 28.44 4.55 -25.79
N LEU A 8 29.58 4.92 -25.21
CA LEU A 8 30.91 4.55 -25.67
C LEU A 8 31.25 3.05 -25.63
N PRO A 9 30.86 2.22 -24.64
CA PRO A 9 31.45 0.88 -24.48
C PRO A 9 31.02 -0.09 -25.58
N ARG A 10 29.76 -0.03 -26.02
CA ARG A 10 29.20 -0.98 -27.01
C ARG A 10 29.63 -0.67 -28.44
N THR A 11 29.75 0.61 -28.79
CA THR A 11 30.27 1.05 -30.09
C THR A 11 31.80 0.93 -30.15
N LEU A 12 32.50 1.14 -29.03
CA LEU A 12 33.95 0.97 -28.94
C LEU A 12 34.37 -0.50 -29.01
N THR A 13 33.66 -1.42 -28.36
CA THR A 13 33.93 -2.86 -28.48
C THR A 13 33.78 -3.35 -29.92
N THR A 14 32.67 -3.01 -30.57
CA THR A 14 32.42 -3.36 -31.97
C THR A 14 33.44 -2.72 -32.91
N PHE A 15 33.81 -1.45 -32.69
CA PHE A 15 34.86 -0.78 -33.44
C PHE A 15 36.23 -1.43 -33.27
N LEU A 16 36.63 -1.78 -32.05
CA LEU A 16 37.91 -2.44 -31.79
C LEU A 16 37.97 -3.82 -32.42
N PHE A 17 36.88 -4.61 -32.36
CA PHE A 17 36.81 -5.88 -33.08
C PHE A 17 36.89 -5.69 -34.60
N ALA A 18 36.20 -4.69 -35.17
CA ALA A 18 36.33 -4.38 -36.59
C ALA A 18 37.77 -3.97 -36.97
N LEU A 19 38.43 -3.17 -36.12
CA LEU A 19 39.82 -2.76 -36.30
C LEU A 19 40.76 -3.97 -36.21
N THR A 20 40.52 -4.93 -35.32
CA THR A 20 41.31 -6.18 -35.26
C THR A 20 41.21 -6.98 -36.54
N ALA A 21 40.00 -7.14 -37.08
CA ALA A 21 39.77 -7.86 -38.33
C ALA A 21 40.46 -7.18 -39.51
N LEU A 22 40.37 -5.84 -39.56
CA LEU A 22 41.03 -5.03 -40.60
C LEU A 22 42.55 -5.16 -40.54
N LEU A 23 43.15 -5.03 -39.35
CA LEU A 23 44.60 -5.18 -39.15
C LEU A 23 45.06 -6.60 -39.46
N ARG A 24 44.26 -7.61 -39.11
CA ARG A 24 44.54 -9.02 -39.43
C ARG A 24 44.53 -9.28 -40.93
N PHE A 25 43.60 -8.66 -41.66
CA PHE A 25 43.48 -8.77 -43.11
C PHE A 25 44.67 -8.14 -43.85
N TYR A 26 45.14 -6.96 -43.41
CA TYR A 26 46.28 -6.28 -44.02
C TYR A 26 47.66 -6.76 -43.53
N GLY A 27 47.73 -7.42 -42.37
CA GLY A 27 48.99 -7.81 -41.73
C GLY A 27 49.76 -8.97 -42.36
N ASN A 28 49.26 -9.54 -43.47
CA ASN A 28 50.00 -10.51 -44.28
C ASN A 28 50.93 -9.83 -45.31
N SER A 29 50.91 -8.49 -45.39
CA SER A 29 51.91 -7.70 -46.10
C SER A 29 53.03 -7.35 -45.12
N GLU A 30 54.28 -7.70 -45.43
CA GLU A 30 55.47 -7.49 -44.57
C GLU A 30 55.86 -6.00 -44.38
N SER A 31 54.88 -5.08 -44.34
CA SER A 31 55.13 -3.66 -44.21
C SER A 31 55.01 -3.21 -42.74
N VAL A 32 55.97 -2.41 -42.27
CA VAL A 32 55.87 -1.73 -40.97
C VAL A 32 55.08 -0.44 -41.19
N PRO A 33 53.93 -0.23 -40.54
CA PRO A 33 53.08 0.94 -40.82
C PRO A 33 53.71 2.27 -40.40
N ILE A 34 54.60 2.27 -39.40
CA ILE A 34 55.17 3.49 -38.80
C ILE A 34 56.67 3.28 -38.58
N PRO A 35 57.57 3.98 -39.31
CA PRO A 35 59.03 3.75 -39.26
C PRO A 35 59.67 4.07 -37.89
N ARG A 36 58.91 4.65 -36.95
CA ARG A 36 59.37 5.01 -35.59
C ARG A 36 59.11 3.92 -34.54
N PHE A 37 58.28 2.93 -34.82
CA PHE A 37 57.93 1.86 -33.87
C PHE A 37 58.05 0.48 -34.55
N PRO A 38 58.85 -0.46 -34.01
CA PRO A 38 59.09 -1.77 -34.61
C PRO A 38 57.95 -2.76 -34.30
N LEU A 39 56.69 -2.35 -34.50
CA LEU A 39 55.52 -3.19 -34.28
C LEU A 39 54.93 -3.62 -35.63
N THR A 40 54.82 -4.93 -35.83
CA THR A 40 54.16 -5.52 -37.02
C THR A 40 52.65 -5.35 -36.93
N TYR A 41 51.95 -5.35 -38.08
CA TYR A 41 50.47 -5.36 -38.10
C TYR A 41 49.87 -6.51 -37.27
N LEU A 42 50.55 -7.65 -37.22
CA LEU A 42 50.15 -8.79 -36.40
C LEU A 42 50.11 -8.43 -34.91
N GLN A 43 51.15 -7.75 -34.40
CA GLN A 43 51.22 -7.30 -33.00
C GLN A 43 50.17 -6.24 -32.71
N TRP A 44 49.93 -5.30 -33.62
CA TRP A 44 48.83 -4.32 -33.48
C TRP A 44 47.45 -4.99 -33.43
N SER A 45 47.22 -6.02 -34.23
CA SER A 45 45.96 -6.79 -34.20
C SER A 45 45.76 -7.50 -32.87
N PHE A 46 46.84 -8.03 -32.26
CA PHE A 46 46.79 -8.67 -30.96
C PHE A 46 46.45 -7.68 -29.84
N TRP A 47 47.09 -6.50 -29.85
CA TRP A 47 46.77 -5.42 -28.91
C TRP A 47 45.33 -4.92 -29.04
N ALA A 48 44.85 -4.74 -30.28
CA ALA A 48 43.48 -4.36 -30.52
C ALA A 48 42.48 -5.44 -30.05
N PHE A 49 42.85 -6.73 -30.12
CA PHE A 49 42.01 -7.83 -29.67
C PHE A 49 41.92 -7.89 -28.14
N ILE A 50 43.04 -7.69 -27.45
CA ILE A 50 43.07 -7.57 -25.99
C ILE A 50 42.24 -6.37 -25.54
N ALA A 51 42.38 -5.22 -26.22
CA ALA A 51 41.60 -4.03 -25.93
C ALA A 51 40.10 -4.27 -26.14
N ALA A 52 39.72 -4.93 -27.24
CA ALA A 52 38.32 -5.26 -27.55
C ALA A 52 37.72 -6.20 -26.50
N THR A 53 38.46 -7.23 -26.10
CA THR A 53 38.03 -8.22 -25.11
C THR A 53 37.89 -7.60 -23.73
N THR A 54 38.86 -6.79 -23.31
CA THR A 54 38.80 -6.04 -22.04
C THR A 54 37.60 -5.10 -22.01
N ALA A 55 37.38 -4.35 -23.10
CA ALA A 55 36.23 -3.45 -23.22
C ALA A 55 34.89 -4.21 -23.17
N LEU A 56 34.84 -5.44 -23.70
CA LEU A 56 33.64 -6.28 -23.66
C LEU A 56 33.33 -6.73 -22.24
N VAL A 57 34.33 -7.18 -21.48
CA VAL A 57 34.16 -7.58 -20.07
C VAL A 57 33.69 -6.39 -19.23
N VAL A 58 34.30 -5.22 -19.41
CA VAL A 58 33.90 -3.99 -18.71
C VAL A 58 32.46 -3.60 -19.06
N ASN A 59 32.09 -3.65 -20.35
CA ASN A 59 30.72 -3.34 -20.78
C ASN A 59 29.70 -4.29 -20.16
N LEU A 60 29.98 -5.59 -20.17
CA LEU A 60 29.12 -6.61 -19.57
C LEU A 60 28.98 -6.41 -18.05
N GLY A 61 30.08 -6.09 -17.36
CA GLY A 61 30.07 -5.79 -15.94
C GLY A 61 29.26 -4.55 -15.58
N LEU A 62 29.38 -3.48 -16.36
CA LEU A 62 28.59 -2.25 -16.18
C LEU A 62 27.11 -2.47 -16.43
N GLU A 63 26.76 -3.20 -17.50
CA GLU A 63 25.36 -3.55 -17.82
C GLU A 63 24.76 -4.43 -16.73
N TRP A 64 25.51 -5.42 -16.23
CA TRP A 64 25.10 -6.26 -15.11
C TRP A 64 24.86 -5.44 -13.85
N HIS A 65 25.81 -4.56 -13.48
CA HIS A 65 25.70 -3.74 -12.28
C HIS A 65 24.53 -2.75 -12.36
N ALA A 66 24.37 -2.08 -13.50
CA ALA A 66 23.24 -1.18 -13.73
C ALA A 66 21.89 -1.92 -13.72
N GLY A 67 21.84 -3.11 -14.33
CA GLY A 67 20.66 -3.97 -14.33
C GLY A 67 20.30 -4.45 -12.91
N HIS A 68 21.29 -4.87 -12.13
CA HIS A 68 21.11 -5.28 -10.75
C HIS A 68 20.59 -4.13 -9.88
N GLN A 69 21.16 -2.93 -10.03
CA GLN A 69 20.71 -1.76 -9.28
C GLN A 69 19.27 -1.37 -9.63
N ARG A 70 18.87 -1.50 -10.90
CA ARG A 70 17.47 -1.27 -11.31
C ARG A 70 16.53 -2.26 -10.64
N ARG A 71 16.84 -3.56 -10.71
CA ARG A 71 16.02 -4.61 -10.08
C ARG A 71 15.91 -4.43 -8.57
N TYR A 72 16.99 -4.05 -7.91
CA TYR A 72 16.99 -3.78 -6.48
C TYR A 72 16.06 -2.61 -6.14
N ARG A 73 16.17 -1.48 -6.85
CA ARG A 73 15.28 -0.33 -6.66
C ARG A 73 13.81 -0.66 -6.97
N GLU A 74 13.56 -1.47 -7.98
CA GLU A 74 12.20 -1.93 -8.30
C GLU A 74 11.63 -2.83 -7.21
N ALA A 75 12.46 -3.70 -6.62
CA ALA A 75 12.06 -4.54 -5.49
C ALA A 75 11.76 -3.70 -4.25
N GLU A 76 12.66 -2.77 -3.91
CA GLU A 76 12.50 -1.82 -2.80
C GLU A 76 11.25 -0.95 -2.97
N ALA A 77 11.00 -0.43 -4.18
CA ALA A 77 9.78 0.34 -4.46
C ALA A 77 8.50 -0.50 -4.33
N ARG A 78 8.55 -1.80 -4.69
CA ARG A 78 7.42 -2.72 -4.50
C ARG A 78 7.19 -3.02 -3.02
N GLU A 79 8.25 -3.19 -2.25
CA GLU A 79 8.17 -3.43 -0.80
C GLU A 79 7.52 -2.23 -0.10
N ILE A 80 7.98 -1.02 -0.39
CA ILE A 80 7.38 0.23 0.11
C ILE A 80 5.90 0.34 -0.32
N ALA A 81 5.57 -0.04 -1.55
CA ALA A 81 4.18 -0.04 -2.01
C ALA A 81 3.28 -1.06 -1.28
N ILE A 82 3.84 -2.18 -0.85
CA ILE A 82 3.13 -3.18 -0.05
C ILE A 82 2.92 -2.66 1.38
N GLU A 83 3.97 -2.14 2.02
CA GLU A 83 3.90 -1.59 3.38
C GLU A 83 2.90 -0.43 3.46
N THR A 84 2.96 0.51 2.51
CA THR A 84 1.99 1.62 2.46
C THR A 84 0.55 1.15 2.27
N ARG A 85 0.33 0.07 1.50
CA ARG A 85 -0.99 -0.55 1.36
C ARG A 85 -1.46 -1.21 2.65
N GLU A 86 -0.57 -1.87 3.37
CA GLU A 86 -0.87 -2.51 4.65
C GLU A 86 -1.32 -1.46 5.69
N VAL A 87 -0.56 -0.37 5.82
CA VAL A 87 -0.94 0.77 6.68
C VAL A 87 -2.30 1.37 6.25
N ALA A 88 -2.57 1.47 4.95
CA ALA A 88 -3.86 1.94 4.45
C ALA A 88 -5.03 0.99 4.80
N VAL A 89 -4.78 -0.33 4.87
CA VAL A 89 -5.77 -1.32 5.31
C VAL A 89 -6.01 -1.21 6.81
N GLU A 90 -4.96 -1.12 7.61
CA GLU A 90 -5.05 -1.00 9.08
C GLU A 90 -5.81 0.27 9.48
N THR A 91 -5.45 1.41 8.89
CA THR A 91 -6.17 2.68 9.13
C THR A 91 -7.65 2.57 8.78
N ARG A 92 -7.99 1.90 7.68
CA ARG A 92 -9.38 1.64 7.31
C ARG A 92 -10.09 0.77 8.33
N GLU A 93 -9.44 -0.26 8.85
CA GLU A 93 -10.00 -1.13 9.89
C GLU A 93 -10.30 -0.36 11.19
N ILE A 94 -9.39 0.54 11.60
CA ILE A 94 -9.61 1.44 12.75
C ILE A 94 -10.81 2.37 12.49
N THR A 95 -10.94 2.92 11.28
CA THR A 95 -12.10 3.77 10.95
C THR A 95 -13.42 3.00 10.96
N ASN A 96 -13.42 1.72 10.59
CA ASN A 96 -14.61 0.89 10.68
C ASN A 96 -14.97 0.61 12.14
N ARG A 97 -14.00 0.20 12.97
CA ARG A 97 -14.24 -0.05 14.41
C ARG A 97 -14.80 1.18 15.11
N THR A 98 -14.24 2.35 14.86
CA THR A 98 -14.73 3.61 15.45
C THR A 98 -16.16 3.94 15.01
N ARG A 99 -16.50 3.64 13.75
CA ARG A 99 -17.88 3.76 13.25
C ARG A 99 -18.83 2.78 13.94
N ASP A 100 -18.41 1.54 14.16
CA ASP A 100 -19.23 0.53 14.84
C ASP A 100 -19.55 0.94 16.28
N VAL A 101 -18.54 1.42 17.02
CA VAL A 101 -18.73 2.00 18.36
C VAL A 101 -19.68 3.20 18.33
N ALA A 102 -19.58 4.06 17.31
CA ALA A 102 -20.49 5.19 17.15
C ALA A 102 -21.94 4.75 16.84
N VAL A 103 -22.14 3.62 16.17
CA VAL A 103 -23.47 3.03 15.96
C VAL A 103 -24.01 2.46 17.26
N GLU A 104 -23.22 1.67 17.98
CA GLU A 104 -23.63 1.05 19.24
C GLU A 104 -24.03 2.10 20.28
N THR A 105 -23.24 3.16 20.43
CA THR A 105 -23.56 4.28 21.33
C THR A 105 -24.87 4.98 20.96
N ARG A 106 -25.16 5.15 19.66
CA ARG A 106 -26.44 5.70 19.20
C ARG A 106 -27.61 4.78 19.52
N GLU A 107 -27.43 3.47 19.38
CA GLU A 107 -28.46 2.49 19.75
C GLU A 107 -28.75 2.50 21.24
N ILE A 108 -27.71 2.54 22.09
CA ILE A 108 -27.88 2.65 23.54
C ILE A 108 -28.66 3.92 23.88
N ALA A 109 -28.28 5.07 23.31
CA ALA A 109 -28.99 6.32 23.51
C ALA A 109 -30.44 6.27 22.99
N ALA A 110 -30.72 5.54 21.89
CA ALA A 110 -32.08 5.32 21.41
C ALA A 110 -32.91 4.49 22.40
N ARG A 111 -32.35 3.37 22.89
CA ARG A 111 -33.00 2.53 23.91
C ARG A 111 -33.30 3.30 25.19
N GLU A 112 -32.39 4.18 25.61
CA GLU A 112 -32.61 5.05 26.77
C GLU A 112 -33.74 6.06 26.55
N ARG A 113 -33.81 6.68 25.36
CA ARG A 113 -34.92 7.57 24.98
C ARG A 113 -36.25 6.82 24.98
N ASP A 114 -36.28 5.59 24.46
CA ASP A 114 -37.49 4.77 24.44
C ASP A 114 -37.94 4.41 25.86
N ARG A 115 -37.01 4.01 26.73
CA ARG A 115 -37.28 3.78 28.16
C ARG A 115 -37.79 5.04 28.86
N ALA A 116 -37.22 6.20 28.58
CA ALA A 116 -37.68 7.48 29.13
C ALA A 116 -39.10 7.82 28.65
N ALA A 117 -39.36 7.71 27.35
CA ALA A 117 -40.69 7.94 26.78
C ALA A 117 -41.73 6.97 27.32
N TYR A 118 -41.37 5.70 27.51
CA TYR A 118 -42.22 4.70 28.15
C TYR A 118 -42.59 5.08 29.58
N ARG A 119 -41.59 5.47 30.40
CA ARG A 119 -41.82 5.95 31.78
C ARG A 119 -42.77 7.15 31.81
N THR A 120 -42.57 8.14 30.94
CA THR A 120 -43.46 9.31 30.86
C THR A 120 -44.88 8.90 30.51
N ARG A 121 -45.07 8.03 29.50
CA ARG A 121 -46.41 7.53 29.12
C ARG A 121 -47.09 6.80 30.28
N LEU A 122 -46.35 5.99 31.03
CA LEU A 122 -46.86 5.26 32.19
C LEU A 122 -47.28 6.22 33.30
N GLN A 123 -46.45 7.21 33.62
CA GLN A 123 -46.78 8.27 34.58
C GLN A 123 -48.05 9.02 34.19
N THR A 124 -48.18 9.42 32.92
CA THR A 124 -49.39 10.10 32.42
C THR A 124 -50.64 9.23 32.57
N LYS A 125 -50.54 7.93 32.25
CA LYS A 125 -51.66 6.97 32.40
C LYS A 125 -52.06 6.80 33.88
N CYS A 126 -51.09 6.64 34.78
CA CYS A 126 -51.37 6.51 36.22
C CYS A 126 -52.03 7.78 36.77
N LEU A 127 -51.51 8.96 36.43
CA LEU A 127 -52.07 10.24 36.88
C LEU A 127 -53.51 10.41 36.38
N ALA A 128 -53.79 10.09 35.11
CA ALA A 128 -55.14 10.09 34.56
C ALA A 128 -56.08 9.10 35.27
N ALA A 129 -55.61 7.90 35.60
CA ALA A 129 -56.39 6.91 36.33
C ALA A 129 -56.73 7.37 37.75
N ILE A 130 -55.77 7.96 38.47
CA ILE A 130 -55.97 8.54 39.80
C ILE A 130 -57.01 9.66 39.73
N MET A 131 -56.85 10.63 38.81
CA MET A 131 -57.83 11.70 38.63
C MET A 131 -59.23 11.16 38.30
N GLY A 132 -59.32 10.14 37.44
CA GLY A 132 -60.59 9.48 37.11
C GLY A 132 -61.27 8.82 38.30
N CYS A 133 -60.50 8.17 39.19
CA CYS A 133 -61.01 7.62 40.45
C CYS A 133 -61.53 8.71 41.41
N GLN A 134 -60.86 9.86 41.48
CA GLN A 134 -61.25 10.97 42.36
C GLN A 134 -62.50 11.71 41.86
N LEU A 135 -62.61 11.92 40.55
CA LEU A 135 -63.75 12.61 39.93
C LEU A 135 -65.02 11.75 39.88
N ALA A 136 -64.87 10.43 39.72
CA ALA A 136 -65.99 9.50 39.64
C ALA A 136 -65.61 8.13 40.24
N PRO A 137 -65.79 7.93 41.56
CA PRO A 137 -65.47 6.67 42.21
C PRO A 137 -66.48 5.59 41.77
N ASN A 138 -66.05 4.72 40.86
CA ASN A 138 -66.86 3.61 40.34
C ASN A 138 -66.00 2.32 40.33
N PRO A 139 -66.62 1.12 40.32
CA PRO A 139 -65.85 -0.13 40.37
C PRO A 139 -64.91 -0.31 39.17
N ARG A 140 -65.25 0.26 38.00
CA ARG A 140 -64.39 0.23 36.80
C ARG A 140 -63.11 1.06 36.95
N SER A 141 -63.18 2.24 37.58
CA SER A 141 -62.02 3.10 37.79
C SER A 141 -61.06 2.47 38.80
N LYS A 142 -61.59 1.85 39.87
CA LYS A 142 -60.80 1.03 40.80
C LYS A 142 -60.13 -0.17 40.14
N GLN A 143 -60.81 -0.87 39.24
CA GLN A 143 -60.25 -2.01 38.50
C GLN A 143 -59.05 -1.57 37.63
N ARG A 144 -59.21 -0.51 36.82
CA ARG A 144 -58.13 0.03 35.98
C ARG A 144 -56.89 0.44 36.76
N LEU A 145 -57.08 0.95 37.99
CA LEU A 145 -55.96 1.35 38.84
C LEU A 145 -55.21 0.14 39.40
N ARG A 146 -55.90 -0.97 39.72
CA ARG A 146 -55.25 -2.24 40.08
C ARG A 146 -54.45 -2.81 38.91
N ASP A 147 -55.03 -2.84 37.72
CA ASP A 147 -54.34 -3.37 36.53
C ASP A 147 -53.06 -2.58 36.20
N LEU A 148 -53.05 -1.26 36.44
CA LEU A 148 -51.84 -0.44 36.29
C LEU A 148 -50.81 -0.67 37.41
N LEU A 149 -51.25 -0.94 38.64
CA LEU A 149 -50.34 -1.29 39.74
C LEU A 149 -49.64 -2.62 39.48
N THR A 150 -50.36 -3.64 38.98
CA THR A 150 -49.76 -4.93 38.62
C THR A 150 -48.74 -4.78 37.48
N LEU A 151 -49.02 -3.93 36.47
CA LEU A 151 -48.07 -3.63 35.40
C LEU A 151 -46.82 -2.89 35.90
N LEU A 152 -46.95 -2.05 36.92
CA LEU A 152 -45.82 -1.35 37.54
C LEU A 152 -44.95 -2.30 38.36
N GLU A 153 -45.57 -3.26 39.05
CA GLU A 153 -44.87 -4.30 39.82
C GLU A 153 -44.04 -5.18 38.88
N GLU A 154 -44.65 -5.68 37.80
CA GLU A 154 -43.97 -6.46 36.76
C GLU A 154 -42.84 -5.66 36.06
N TYR A 155 -43.06 -4.37 35.79
CA TYR A 155 -42.01 -3.51 35.23
C TYR A 155 -40.86 -3.24 36.22
N SER A 156 -41.13 -3.25 37.52
CA SER A 156 -40.09 -3.08 38.54
C SER A 156 -39.19 -4.32 38.67
N ASP A 157 -39.75 -5.51 38.45
CA ASP A 157 -39.00 -6.78 38.49
C ASP A 157 -38.13 -7.02 37.24
N LEU A 158 -38.42 -6.32 36.13
CA LEU A 158 -37.70 -6.42 34.85
C LEU A 158 -36.46 -5.50 34.75
N LEU A 159 -36.18 -4.69 35.78
CA LEU A 159 -35.20 -3.60 35.78
C LEU A 159 -33.95 -3.95 36.61
#